data_AF-A0A7S0FP55-F1
#
_entry.id   AF-A0A7S0FP55-F1
#
_cell.length_a   1.000
_cell.length_b   1.000
_cell.length_c   1.000
_cell.angle_alpha   90.00
_cell.angle_beta   90.00
_cell.angle_gamma   90.00
#
_symmetry.space_group_name_H-M   'P 1'
#
loop_
_entity.id
_entity.type
_entity.pdbx_description
1 polymer ?
#
loop_
_entity_poly.entity_id
_entity_poly.type
_entity_poly.pdbx_seq_one_letter_code
_entity_poly.pdbx_strand_id
1 'polypeptide(L)'
;EGDRAQQCGASANRPPTCCEGFVCTPGNAKVTCTSSAIAEAIEAEQVETETCAGDGGRAMECGASAGRPPVCCPGHVCVEGAGVKCVPIAPPTPPPVLGPTLEPTEKPTRDPSFCGAVDERAMECGSANEEHPNKCCPGLICRLNQGGINRPICVEPPAGYVFPTAFPTQFPTPSPTTSQPTPNPTTFPPTMEFPLGTPEPSSVAGDSESSTGSSEPTLGADGDVVLPPSSAFGLAVAYRTIAMGTAGVLFAVLLM
;
A
#
# COMPACT_ATOMS: atom_id res chain seq x y z
N GLU A 1 -24.76 30.14 20.86
CA GLU A 1 -23.98 29.82 19.65
C GLU A 1 -24.90 29.15 18.63
N GLY A 2 -24.78 29.48 17.34
CA GLY A 2 -25.47 28.73 16.27
C GLY A 2 -26.52 29.48 15.45
N ASP A 3 -27.00 30.65 15.87
CA ASP A 3 -27.88 31.48 15.04
C ASP A 3 -27.09 32.39 14.09
N ARG A 4 -27.59 32.55 12.86
CA ARG A 4 -26.96 33.37 11.82
C ARG A 4 -27.48 34.80 11.88
N ALA A 5 -26.59 35.78 11.75
CA ALA A 5 -26.94 37.17 11.49
C ALA A 5 -27.03 37.47 9.99
N GLN A 6 -27.75 38.51 9.59
CA GLN A 6 -27.87 38.92 8.18
C GLN A 6 -26.49 39.23 7.58
N GLN A 7 -25.60 39.88 8.36
CA GLN A 7 -24.21 40.11 7.96
C GLN A 7 -23.41 38.82 7.67
N CYS A 8 -23.86 37.66 8.16
CA CYS A 8 -23.26 36.34 7.90
C CYS A 8 -24.08 35.52 6.87
N GLY A 9 -24.89 36.17 6.02
CA GLY A 9 -25.66 35.48 4.97
C GLY A 9 -26.92 34.75 5.46
N ALA A 10 -27.51 35.18 6.58
CA ALA A 10 -28.83 34.71 7.00
C ALA A 10 -29.97 35.32 6.16
N SER A 11 -31.15 34.71 6.22
CA SER A 11 -32.38 35.29 5.65
C SER A 11 -32.81 36.56 6.39
N ALA A 12 -33.63 37.39 5.74
CA ALA A 12 -34.06 38.70 6.26
C ALA A 12 -34.80 38.67 7.61
N ASN A 13 -35.26 37.50 8.08
CA ASN A 13 -35.95 37.33 9.37
C ASN A 13 -34.98 37.14 10.57
N ARG A 14 -33.69 37.41 10.39
CA ARG A 14 -32.65 37.25 11.42
C ARG A 14 -32.08 38.59 11.85
N PRO A 15 -31.44 38.70 13.03
CA PRO A 15 -30.82 39.95 13.47
C PRO A 15 -29.74 40.43 12.48
N PRO A 16 -29.55 41.75 12.30
CA PRO A 16 -28.64 42.29 11.31
C PRO A 16 -27.17 41.93 11.61
N THR A 17 -26.79 41.92 12.88
CA THR A 17 -25.42 41.68 13.36
C THR A 17 -25.37 40.52 14.35
N CYS A 18 -24.19 39.90 14.50
CA CYS A 18 -23.95 38.96 15.60
C CYS A 18 -24.03 39.70 16.95
N CYS A 19 -24.34 38.96 18.02
CA CYS A 19 -24.31 39.51 19.39
C CYS A 19 -22.89 39.92 19.79
N GLU A 20 -22.78 40.81 20.79
CA GLU A 20 -21.50 41.24 21.35
C GLU A 20 -20.67 40.02 21.81
N GLY A 21 -19.41 39.96 21.37
CA GLY A 21 -18.53 38.80 21.60
C GLY A 21 -18.66 37.66 20.59
N PHE A 22 -19.40 37.82 19.49
CA PHE A 22 -19.52 36.84 18.41
C PHE A 22 -19.12 37.43 17.05
N VAL A 23 -18.38 36.64 16.25
CA VAL A 23 -17.91 37.02 14.89
C VAL A 23 -18.39 36.00 13.85
N CYS A 24 -18.52 36.44 12.59
CA CYS A 24 -18.90 35.56 11.49
C CYS A 24 -17.71 34.66 11.11
N THR A 25 -17.80 33.36 11.38
CA THR A 25 -16.77 32.39 11.01
C THR A 25 -17.19 31.63 9.75
N PRO A 26 -16.37 31.58 8.68
CA PRO A 26 -16.65 30.78 7.50
C PRO A 26 -16.49 29.28 7.80
N GLY A 27 -17.59 28.53 7.79
CA GLY A 27 -17.58 27.08 7.86
C GLY A 27 -17.80 26.43 6.49
N ASN A 28 -17.49 25.12 6.37
CA ASN A 28 -17.49 24.33 5.12
C ASN A 28 -18.79 24.36 4.28
N ALA A 29 -19.91 24.84 4.83
CA ALA A 29 -21.14 25.05 4.05
C ALA A 29 -21.95 26.28 4.50
N LYS A 30 -21.63 26.89 5.65
CA LYS A 30 -22.47 27.90 6.30
C LYS A 30 -21.62 28.81 7.19
N VAL A 31 -21.73 30.13 6.98
CA VAL A 31 -21.20 31.13 7.92
C VAL A 31 -22.12 31.18 9.15
N THR A 32 -21.54 31.18 10.35
CA THR A 32 -22.27 31.20 11.63
C THR A 32 -21.60 32.17 12.60
N CYS A 33 -22.36 32.72 13.56
CA CYS A 33 -21.81 33.54 14.63
C CYS A 33 -21.18 32.63 15.69
N THR A 34 -19.85 32.67 15.83
CA THR A 34 -19.08 31.91 16.83
C THR A 34 -18.47 32.88 17.84
N SER A 35 -18.31 32.47 19.09
CA SER A 35 -17.72 33.32 20.11
C SER A 35 -16.27 33.68 19.74
N SER A 36 -15.86 34.92 19.99
CA SER A 36 -14.52 35.41 19.61
C SER A 36 -13.40 34.57 20.23
N ALA A 37 -13.60 34.04 21.44
CA ALA A 37 -12.64 33.15 22.10
C ALA A 37 -12.44 31.82 21.37
N ILE A 38 -13.50 31.31 20.71
CA ILE A 38 -13.41 30.09 19.90
C ILE A 38 -12.84 30.42 18.52
N ALA A 39 -13.12 31.61 17.96
CA ALA A 39 -12.54 32.03 16.69
C ALA A 39 -11.00 32.08 16.77
N GLU A 40 -10.45 32.65 17.85
CA GLU A 40 -9.00 32.67 18.08
C GLU A 40 -8.41 31.27 18.31
N ALA A 41 -9.16 30.35 18.94
CA ALA A 41 -8.74 28.96 19.10
C ALA A 41 -8.76 28.18 17.76
N ILE A 42 -9.73 28.44 16.89
CA ILE A 42 -9.81 27.82 15.56
C ILE A 42 -8.69 28.34 14.65
N GLU A 43 -8.33 29.62 14.73
CA GLU A 43 -7.20 30.17 13.97
C GLU A 43 -5.84 29.65 14.47
N ALA A 44 -5.71 29.38 15.77
CA ALA A 44 -4.50 28.80 16.36
C ALA A 44 -4.34 27.29 16.08
N GLU A 45 -5.44 26.55 15.81
CA GLU A 45 -5.39 25.12 15.50
C GLU A 45 -5.33 24.82 13.98
N GLN A 46 -5.62 25.80 13.12
CA GLN A 46 -5.50 25.66 11.66
C GLN A 46 -4.14 26.09 11.09
N VAL A 47 -3.23 26.58 11.94
CA VAL A 47 -1.85 26.89 11.61
C VAL A 47 -0.99 25.75 12.14
N GLU A 48 -0.54 24.87 11.24
CA GLU A 48 0.48 23.79 11.44
C GLU A 48 0.03 22.33 11.53
N THR A 49 -1.23 21.96 11.25
CA THR A 49 -1.45 20.60 10.70
C THR A 49 -1.27 20.65 9.20
N GLU A 50 0.00 20.67 8.79
CA GLU A 50 0.47 20.22 7.48
C GLU A 50 -0.32 18.98 7.09
N THR A 51 -1.35 19.19 6.28
CA THR A 51 -2.29 18.15 5.91
C THR A 51 -1.53 17.25 4.97
N CYS A 52 -1.05 16.14 5.51
CA CYS A 52 -0.54 15.05 4.73
C CYS A 52 -1.65 13.99 4.61
N ALA A 53 -1.64 13.22 3.52
CA ALA A 53 -2.58 12.10 3.38
C ALA A 53 -2.09 10.89 4.19
N GLY A 54 -2.92 10.44 5.15
CA GLY A 54 -2.69 9.18 5.88
C GLY A 54 -2.99 7.93 5.05
N ASP A 55 -2.93 6.75 5.67
CA ASP A 55 -3.19 5.47 5.02
C ASP A 55 -4.54 5.44 4.28
N GLY A 56 -4.50 5.01 3.01
CA GLY A 56 -5.67 4.98 2.14
C GLY A 56 -6.12 6.35 1.60
N GLY A 57 -5.54 7.45 2.10
CA GLY A 57 -5.75 8.81 1.60
C GLY A 57 -5.13 9.02 0.22
N ARG A 58 -5.52 10.12 -0.45
CA ARG A 58 -4.93 10.53 -1.73
C ARG A 58 -4.28 11.90 -1.59
N ALA A 59 -2.99 11.97 -1.87
CA ALA A 59 -2.23 13.22 -1.99
C ALA A 59 -2.24 13.76 -3.43
N MET A 60 -1.96 15.05 -3.63
CA MET A 60 -1.85 15.63 -4.97
C MET A 60 -0.67 15.03 -5.75
N GLU A 61 0.44 14.71 -5.08
CA GLU A 61 1.55 13.95 -5.69
C GLU A 61 1.12 12.53 -6.14
N CYS A 62 0.03 12.03 -5.56
CA CYS A 62 -0.63 10.79 -5.92
C CYS A 62 -1.80 10.98 -6.89
N GLY A 63 -1.84 12.05 -7.68
CA GLY A 63 -2.89 12.25 -8.68
C GLY A 63 -4.29 12.50 -8.10
N ALA A 64 -4.39 12.95 -6.85
CA ALA A 64 -5.66 13.42 -6.30
C ALA A 64 -6.12 14.74 -6.95
N SER A 65 -7.43 14.99 -6.95
CA SER A 65 -8.00 16.28 -7.37
C SER A 65 -7.63 17.42 -6.42
N ALA A 66 -7.76 18.66 -6.88
CA ALA A 66 -7.58 19.86 -6.05
C ALA A 66 -8.42 19.81 -4.76
N GLY A 67 -7.91 20.42 -3.69
CA GLY A 67 -8.52 20.37 -2.35
C GLY A 67 -8.10 19.17 -1.50
N ARG A 68 -7.03 18.47 -1.91
CA ARG A 68 -6.40 17.38 -1.16
C ARG A 68 -5.00 17.77 -0.68
N PRO A 69 -4.49 17.13 0.37
CA PRO A 69 -3.13 17.33 0.86
C PRO A 69 -2.08 17.17 -0.27
N PRO A 70 -1.02 18.00 -0.33
CA PRO A 70 -0.03 17.92 -1.40
C PRO A 70 0.77 16.61 -1.37
N VAL A 71 1.07 16.08 -0.18
CA VAL A 71 1.98 14.96 0.05
C VAL A 71 1.38 13.88 0.96
N CYS A 72 1.89 12.66 0.87
CA CYS A 72 1.61 11.59 1.83
C CYS A 72 2.30 11.89 3.18
N CYS A 73 1.72 11.38 4.27
CA CYS A 73 2.34 11.53 5.59
C CYS A 73 3.68 10.80 5.69
N PRO A 74 4.61 11.25 6.56
CA PRO A 74 5.83 10.50 6.84
C PRO A 74 5.54 9.02 7.13
N GLY A 75 6.32 8.14 6.52
CA GLY A 75 6.08 6.69 6.60
C GLY A 75 5.06 6.15 5.60
N HIS A 76 4.54 6.97 4.68
CA HIS A 76 3.69 6.52 3.58
C HIS A 76 4.30 6.89 2.22
N VAL A 77 4.04 6.06 1.21
CA VAL A 77 4.46 6.28 -0.17
C VAL A 77 3.30 6.15 -1.13
N CYS A 78 3.44 6.83 -2.26
CA CYS A 78 2.50 6.74 -3.35
C CYS A 78 2.70 5.44 -4.14
N VAL A 79 1.65 4.62 -4.25
CA VAL A 79 1.67 3.43 -5.12
C VAL A 79 0.88 3.71 -6.38
N GLU A 80 1.57 3.68 -7.53
CA GLU A 80 0.96 3.79 -8.85
C GLU A 80 0.11 2.54 -9.15
N GLY A 81 -1.13 2.73 -9.60
CA GLY A 81 -2.06 1.65 -9.89
C GLY A 81 -3.51 2.12 -10.03
N ALA A 82 -4.46 1.20 -10.07
CA ALA A 82 -5.91 1.46 -10.26
C ALA A 82 -6.59 2.19 -9.07
N GLY A 83 -5.82 2.86 -8.23
CA GLY A 83 -6.28 3.61 -7.07
C GLY A 83 -5.08 4.20 -6.36
N VAL A 84 -4.55 5.29 -6.90
CA VAL A 84 -3.38 5.97 -6.35
C VAL A 84 -3.72 6.45 -4.93
N LYS A 85 -3.07 5.84 -3.94
CA LYS A 85 -3.31 6.05 -2.52
C LYS A 85 -1.98 6.01 -1.76
N CYS A 86 -1.92 6.74 -0.67
CA CYS A 86 -0.83 6.64 0.30
C CYS A 86 -0.95 5.31 1.02
N VAL A 87 0.11 4.50 0.98
CA VAL A 87 0.21 3.25 1.75
C VAL A 87 1.43 3.32 2.66
N PRO A 88 1.40 2.68 3.83
CA PRO A 88 2.56 2.62 4.70
C PRO A 88 3.75 2.02 3.96
N ILE A 89 4.91 2.64 4.12
CA ILE A 89 6.19 2.06 3.75
C ILE A 89 6.31 0.79 4.60
N ALA A 90 6.25 -0.38 3.96
CA ALA A 90 6.56 -1.62 4.65
C ALA A 90 7.93 -1.45 5.33
N PRO A 91 8.07 -1.81 6.62
CA PRO A 91 9.38 -1.76 7.26
C PRO A 91 10.36 -2.49 6.36
N PRO A 92 11.58 -1.95 6.16
CA PRO A 92 12.53 -2.54 5.22
C PRO A 92 12.64 -4.01 5.56
N THR A 93 12.20 -4.88 4.63
CA THR A 93 12.37 -6.31 4.80
C THR A 93 13.84 -6.50 5.09
N PRO A 94 14.22 -7.10 6.24
CA PRO A 94 15.62 -7.34 6.51
C PRO A 94 16.20 -8.02 5.27
N PRO A 95 17.40 -7.62 4.81
CA PRO A 95 18.02 -8.26 3.67
C PRO A 95 17.90 -9.76 3.91
N PRO A 96 17.45 -10.54 2.90
CA PRO A 96 17.29 -11.97 3.07
C PRO A 96 18.58 -12.45 3.70
N VAL A 97 18.48 -12.99 4.93
CA VAL A 97 19.63 -13.54 5.61
C VAL A 97 20.08 -14.62 4.65
N LEU A 98 21.15 -14.33 3.93
CA LEU A 98 21.84 -15.30 3.11
C LEU A 98 22.28 -16.33 4.14
N GLY A 99 21.45 -17.36 4.34
CA GLY A 99 21.88 -18.58 4.99
C GLY A 99 23.20 -18.98 4.34
N PRO A 100 24.15 -19.54 5.11
CA PRO A 100 25.52 -19.78 4.65
C PRO A 100 25.46 -20.29 3.23
N THR A 101 25.86 -19.42 2.30
CA THR A 101 25.99 -19.77 0.91
C THR A 101 27.11 -20.77 0.94
N LEU A 102 26.76 -22.05 0.93
CA LEU A 102 27.67 -23.09 0.50
C LEU A 102 28.07 -22.63 -0.89
N GLU A 103 29.25 -22.01 -1.01
CA GLU A 103 29.84 -21.71 -2.31
C GLU A 103 29.72 -23.00 -3.12
N PRO A 104 28.98 -23.01 -4.23
CA PRO A 104 29.11 -24.08 -5.18
C PRO A 104 30.48 -23.85 -5.83
N THR A 105 31.53 -24.34 -5.17
CA THR A 105 32.87 -24.49 -5.74
C THR A 105 32.81 -25.63 -6.75
N GLU A 106 32.02 -25.45 -7.79
CA GLU A 106 32.12 -26.17 -9.05
C GLU A 106 31.30 -25.36 -10.04
N LYS A 107 32.00 -24.56 -10.83
CA LYS A 107 31.50 -24.00 -12.09
C LYS A 107 30.78 -25.17 -12.79
N PRO A 108 29.45 -25.14 -12.95
CA PRO A 108 28.72 -26.27 -13.48
C PRO A 108 29.39 -26.70 -14.76
N THR A 109 29.91 -27.92 -14.79
CA THR A 109 30.49 -28.52 -15.99
C THR A 109 29.36 -28.54 -16.99
N ARG A 110 29.41 -27.55 -17.89
CA ARG A 110 28.39 -27.25 -18.87
C ARG A 110 28.25 -28.49 -19.74
N ASP A 111 27.16 -29.22 -19.58
CA ASP A 111 26.75 -30.17 -20.58
C ASP A 111 26.13 -29.32 -21.70
N PRO A 112 26.86 -29.04 -22.80
CA PRO A 112 26.47 -28.02 -23.79
C PRO A 112 25.16 -28.36 -24.53
N SER A 113 24.63 -29.55 -24.25
CA SER A 113 23.51 -30.18 -24.93
C SER A 113 22.15 -29.64 -24.51
N PHE A 114 22.03 -28.96 -23.36
CA PHE A 114 20.71 -28.69 -22.75
C PHE A 114 20.29 -27.23 -22.70
N CYS A 115 21.21 -26.27 -22.78
CA CYS A 115 20.87 -24.86 -22.66
C CYS A 115 21.81 -23.91 -23.42
N GLY A 116 21.25 -22.79 -23.91
CA GLY A 116 21.97 -21.78 -24.67
C GLY A 116 22.82 -20.87 -23.80
N ALA A 117 24.08 -20.68 -24.21
CA ALA A 117 25.02 -19.72 -23.63
C ALA A 117 24.65 -18.26 -23.89
N VAL A 118 25.36 -17.33 -23.24
CA VAL A 118 25.33 -15.91 -23.61
C VAL A 118 25.67 -15.76 -25.10
N ASP A 119 24.87 -14.98 -25.81
CA ASP A 119 24.92 -14.75 -27.26
C ASP A 119 24.58 -15.97 -28.15
N GLU A 120 24.23 -17.12 -27.56
CA GLU A 120 23.64 -18.23 -28.30
C GLU A 120 22.13 -18.06 -28.44
N ARG A 121 21.57 -18.78 -29.42
CA ARG A 121 20.12 -18.84 -29.61
C ARG A 121 19.58 -20.09 -28.94
N ALA A 122 18.47 -19.92 -28.23
CA ALA A 122 17.61 -21.02 -27.85
C ALA A 122 16.38 -21.06 -28.76
N MET A 123 15.73 -22.22 -28.87
CA MET A 123 14.46 -22.34 -29.58
C MET A 123 13.36 -21.47 -28.96
N GLU A 124 13.33 -21.34 -27.62
CA GLU A 124 12.42 -20.41 -26.93
C GLU A 124 12.69 -18.93 -27.26
N CYS A 125 13.91 -18.63 -27.71
CA CYS A 125 14.30 -17.31 -28.23
C CYS A 125 14.08 -17.19 -29.75
N GLY A 126 13.27 -18.04 -30.37
CA GLY A 126 12.94 -17.95 -31.80
C GLY A 126 14.06 -18.43 -32.74
N SER A 127 14.93 -19.33 -32.27
CA SER A 127 15.83 -20.05 -33.19
C SER A 127 15.04 -20.95 -34.13
N ALA A 128 15.34 -20.90 -35.43
CA ALA A 128 14.75 -21.80 -36.43
C ALA A 128 15.57 -23.07 -36.68
N ASN A 129 16.79 -23.17 -36.10
CA ASN A 129 17.65 -24.33 -36.26
C ASN A 129 17.49 -25.26 -35.04
N GLU A 130 17.15 -26.53 -35.31
CA GLU A 130 16.92 -27.60 -34.33
C GLU A 130 18.19 -28.05 -33.59
N GLU A 131 19.37 -27.68 -34.11
CA GLU A 131 20.66 -27.90 -33.43
C GLU A 131 20.85 -26.98 -32.22
N HIS A 132 20.02 -25.94 -32.08
CA HIS A 132 20.07 -25.06 -30.91
C HIS A 132 19.31 -25.65 -29.71
N PRO A 133 19.77 -25.38 -28.48
CA PRO A 133 19.10 -25.85 -27.28
C PRO A 133 17.69 -25.26 -27.16
N ASN A 134 16.79 -25.98 -26.50
CA ASN A 134 15.39 -25.55 -26.34
C ASN A 134 15.26 -24.24 -25.56
N LYS A 135 16.13 -24.03 -24.56
CA LYS A 135 16.04 -22.93 -23.60
C LYS A 135 17.40 -22.28 -23.33
N CYS A 136 17.41 -21.04 -22.85
CA CYS A 136 18.60 -20.40 -22.33
C CYS A 136 19.05 -21.07 -21.02
N CYS A 137 20.35 -20.97 -20.72
CA CYS A 137 20.84 -21.46 -19.43
C CYS A 137 20.21 -20.68 -18.26
N PRO A 138 20.07 -21.32 -17.08
CA PRO A 138 19.53 -20.65 -15.89
C PRO A 138 20.25 -19.32 -15.63
N GLY A 139 19.46 -18.26 -15.43
CA GLY A 139 19.99 -16.91 -15.22
C GLY A 139 20.13 -16.07 -16.50
N LEU A 140 19.82 -16.60 -17.69
CA LEU A 140 19.79 -15.84 -18.95
C LEU A 140 18.35 -15.61 -19.42
N ILE A 141 18.13 -14.54 -20.16
CA ILE A 141 16.83 -14.18 -20.75
C ILE A 141 16.92 -14.03 -22.27
N CYS A 142 15.84 -14.30 -22.99
CA CYS A 142 15.75 -13.98 -24.41
C CYS A 142 15.60 -12.47 -24.60
N ARG A 143 16.56 -11.84 -25.29
CA ARG A 143 16.46 -10.41 -25.66
C ARG A 143 16.79 -10.22 -27.13
N LEU A 144 16.08 -9.30 -27.77
CA LEU A 144 16.43 -8.83 -29.10
C LEU A 144 17.76 -8.10 -29.04
N ASN A 145 18.74 -8.57 -29.81
CA ASN A 145 20.04 -7.92 -29.90
C ASN A 145 19.86 -6.53 -30.52
N GLN A 146 20.38 -5.48 -29.87
CA GLN A 146 20.22 -4.09 -30.32
C GLN A 146 20.98 -3.78 -31.63
N GLY A 147 21.78 -4.71 -32.13
CA GLY A 147 22.55 -4.59 -33.38
C GLY A 147 21.75 -4.69 -34.69
N GLY A 148 20.46 -4.39 -34.70
CA GLY A 148 19.66 -4.25 -35.94
C GLY A 148 19.24 -5.54 -36.65
N ILE A 149 19.66 -6.70 -36.16
CA ILE A 149 19.16 -7.99 -36.64
C ILE A 149 18.18 -8.49 -35.59
N ASN A 150 16.87 -8.41 -35.88
CA ASN A 150 15.75 -8.83 -35.02
C ASN A 150 15.78 -10.34 -34.75
N ARG A 151 16.77 -10.77 -33.99
CA ARG A 151 17.07 -12.16 -33.72
C ARG A 151 17.33 -12.29 -32.23
N PRO A 152 16.40 -12.88 -31.47
CA PRO A 152 16.56 -12.97 -30.03
C PRO A 152 17.71 -13.93 -29.68
N ILE A 153 18.48 -13.56 -28.68
CA ILE A 153 19.61 -14.33 -28.14
C ILE A 153 19.48 -14.40 -26.63
N CYS A 154 20.11 -15.41 -26.03
CA CYS A 154 20.26 -15.51 -24.58
C CYS A 154 21.25 -14.46 -24.10
N VAL A 155 20.82 -13.55 -23.23
CA VAL A 155 21.68 -12.52 -22.64
C VAL A 155 21.55 -12.52 -21.13
N GLU A 156 22.56 -11.97 -20.47
CA GLU A 156 22.46 -11.66 -19.05
C GLU A 156 21.36 -10.61 -18.83
N PRO A 157 20.50 -10.82 -17.84
CA PRO A 157 19.46 -9.87 -17.52
C PRO A 157 20.10 -8.59 -16.96
N PRO A 158 19.44 -7.43 -17.15
CA PRO A 158 19.95 -6.17 -16.59
C PRO A 158 20.05 -6.25 -15.06
N ALA A 159 21.03 -5.56 -14.48
CA ALA A 159 21.19 -5.49 -13.03
C ALA A 159 19.87 -5.03 -12.37
N GLY A 160 19.40 -5.80 -11.38
CA GLY A 160 18.12 -5.56 -10.71
C GLY A 160 16.92 -6.30 -11.32
N TYR A 161 17.11 -7.09 -12.38
CA TYR A 161 16.08 -8.00 -12.86
C TYR A 161 15.90 -9.15 -11.86
N VAL A 162 14.82 -9.08 -11.08
CA VAL A 162 14.40 -10.19 -10.25
C VAL A 162 13.67 -11.16 -11.17
N PHE A 163 14.26 -12.34 -11.40
CA PHE A 163 13.52 -13.39 -12.09
C PHE A 163 12.22 -13.63 -11.31
N PRO A 164 11.05 -13.67 -11.97
CA PRO A 164 9.86 -14.15 -11.32
C PRO A 164 10.19 -15.55 -10.85
N THR A 165 10.39 -15.71 -9.54
CA THR A 165 10.65 -17.00 -8.92
C THR A 165 9.53 -17.89 -9.42
N ALA A 166 9.88 -18.90 -10.24
CA ALA A 166 8.91 -19.79 -10.84
C ALA A 166 7.89 -20.13 -9.76
N PHE A 167 6.61 -19.85 -10.05
CA PHE A 167 5.48 -19.90 -9.12
C PHE A 167 5.79 -20.85 -7.95
N PRO A 168 5.73 -20.38 -6.68
CA PRO A 168 6.11 -21.19 -5.54
C PRO A 168 5.45 -22.53 -5.74
N THR A 169 6.26 -23.55 -6.03
CA THR A 169 5.73 -24.82 -6.44
C THR A 169 5.03 -25.30 -5.18
N GLN A 170 3.70 -25.22 -5.15
CA GLN A 170 2.88 -25.68 -4.03
C GLN A 170 2.90 -27.21 -3.95
N PHE A 171 4.05 -27.83 -4.24
CA PHE A 171 4.30 -29.13 -3.70
C PHE A 171 4.23 -28.96 -2.19
N PRO A 172 3.29 -29.64 -1.51
CA PRO A 172 3.30 -29.66 -0.07
C PRO A 172 4.68 -30.18 0.31
N THR A 173 5.49 -29.33 0.95
CA THR A 173 6.66 -29.79 1.68
C THR A 173 6.13 -30.92 2.57
N PRO A 174 6.58 -32.18 2.38
CA PRO A 174 6.13 -33.26 3.25
C PRO A 174 6.38 -32.78 4.67
N SER A 175 5.34 -32.83 5.51
CA SER A 175 5.43 -32.40 6.89
C SER A 175 6.70 -32.98 7.51
N PRO A 176 7.46 -32.21 8.32
CA PRO A 176 8.64 -32.74 8.96
C PRO A 176 8.23 -34.04 9.65
N THR A 177 8.81 -35.15 9.20
CA THR A 177 8.61 -36.43 9.88
C THR A 177 9.17 -36.20 11.26
N THR A 178 8.28 -36.05 12.25
CA THR A 178 8.62 -35.91 13.65
C THR A 178 9.52 -37.09 13.96
N SER A 179 10.82 -36.82 14.10
CA SER A 179 11.81 -37.77 14.52
C SER A 179 11.33 -38.34 15.85
N GLN A 180 10.91 -39.60 15.78
CA GLN A 180 10.49 -40.41 16.91
C GLN A 180 11.54 -40.27 18.01
N PRO A 181 11.15 -39.95 19.26
CA PRO A 181 12.11 -39.82 20.35
C PRO A 181 12.81 -41.16 20.56
N THR A 182 14.13 -41.15 20.45
CA THR A 182 15.00 -42.26 20.81
C THR A 182 14.69 -42.68 22.25
N PRO A 183 14.35 -43.95 22.53
CA PRO A 183 14.13 -44.39 23.90
C PRO A 183 15.42 -44.24 24.70
N ASN A 184 15.33 -43.48 25.78
CA ASN A 184 16.41 -43.22 26.73
C ASN A 184 16.85 -44.54 27.40
N PRO A 185 18.16 -44.83 27.54
CA PRO A 185 18.62 -46.07 28.16
C PRO A 185 18.20 -46.16 29.64
N THR A 186 17.61 -47.30 29.99
CA THR A 186 17.21 -47.69 31.33
C THR A 186 18.46 -47.85 32.23
N THR A 187 18.66 -46.90 33.13
CA THR A 187 19.65 -47.00 34.21
C THR A 187 19.03 -47.69 35.42
N PHE A 188 19.60 -48.82 35.85
CA PHE A 188 19.26 -49.52 37.09
C PHE A 188 19.70 -48.73 38.34
N PRO A 189 19.04 -48.92 39.50
CA PRO A 189 19.26 -48.11 40.70
C PRO A 189 20.33 -48.70 41.64
N PRO A 190 20.90 -47.86 42.52
CA PRO A 190 20.99 -48.23 43.93
C PRO A 190 20.40 -47.12 44.82
N THR A 191 19.41 -47.45 45.65
CA THR A 191 19.55 -47.78 47.09
C THR A 191 19.41 -46.54 47.97
N MET A 192 18.22 -46.44 48.57
CA MET A 192 17.83 -45.92 49.89
C MET A 192 18.68 -44.83 50.55
N GLU A 193 18.06 -43.70 50.91
CA GLU A 193 17.78 -43.34 52.31
C GLU A 193 16.87 -42.10 52.40
N PHE A 194 15.78 -42.24 53.16
CA PHE A 194 14.93 -41.19 53.73
C PHE A 194 15.56 -40.76 55.08
N PRO A 195 15.43 -39.50 55.56
CA PRO A 195 14.22 -39.16 56.32
C PRO A 195 13.75 -37.68 56.35
N LEU A 196 12.44 -37.58 56.62
CA LEU A 196 11.68 -36.64 57.47
C LEU A 196 11.86 -35.11 57.37
N GLY A 197 10.73 -34.44 57.12
CA GLY A 197 10.50 -33.04 57.51
C GLY A 197 9.21 -32.43 56.94
N THR A 198 8.06 -32.68 57.58
CA THR A 198 6.78 -31.92 57.51
C THR A 198 6.92 -30.50 58.12
N PRO A 199 5.94 -29.55 58.08
CA PRO A 199 4.64 -29.46 57.38
C PRO A 199 4.33 -28.09 56.67
N GLU A 200 3.17 -28.04 56.00
CA GLU A 200 2.22 -26.95 55.64
C GLU A 200 2.17 -25.67 56.54
N PRO A 201 1.32 -24.64 56.24
CA PRO A 201 0.69 -24.14 55.00
C PRO A 201 0.76 -22.58 54.89
N SER A 202 0.20 -21.98 53.83
CA SER A 202 -0.77 -20.87 53.98
C SER A 202 -1.27 -20.32 52.65
N SER A 203 -2.59 -20.41 52.54
CA SER A 203 -3.54 -19.73 51.68
C SER A 203 -3.43 -18.19 51.68
N VAL A 204 -3.69 -17.57 50.53
CA VAL A 204 -4.45 -16.31 50.48
C VAL A 204 -5.39 -16.34 49.27
N ALA A 205 -6.69 -16.35 49.58
CA ALA A 205 -7.77 -16.01 48.68
C ALA A 205 -7.83 -14.48 48.52
N GLY A 206 -8.36 -14.02 47.40
CA GLY A 206 -8.61 -12.60 47.14
C GLY A 206 -9.54 -12.42 45.96
N ASP A 207 -10.84 -12.62 46.22
CA ASP A 207 -11.97 -12.11 45.43
C ASP A 207 -11.96 -10.57 45.36
N SER A 208 -12.63 -10.04 44.31
CA SER A 208 -13.43 -8.79 44.26
C SER A 208 -13.41 -8.26 42.82
N GLU A 209 -14.43 -8.52 42.00
CA GLU A 209 -15.75 -7.86 41.93
C GLU A 209 -15.77 -6.52 41.18
N SER A 210 -16.71 -6.45 40.24
CA SER A 210 -17.63 -5.33 39.99
C SER A 210 -17.23 -4.21 39.01
N SER A 211 -18.01 -4.10 37.92
CA SER A 211 -18.80 -2.93 37.48
C SER A 211 -18.93 -2.93 35.95
N THR A 212 -20.05 -3.38 35.37
CA THR A 212 -21.20 -2.57 34.90
C THR A 212 -20.85 -1.45 33.93
N GLY A 213 -21.37 -1.54 32.71
CA GLY A 213 -21.31 -0.47 31.72
C GLY A 213 -21.97 -0.82 30.39
N SER A 214 -23.25 -1.19 30.41
CA SER A 214 -24.11 -1.23 29.22
C SER A 214 -24.24 0.15 28.60
N SER A 215 -24.12 0.26 27.28
CA SER A 215 -24.75 1.32 26.48
C SER A 215 -25.03 0.77 25.08
N GLU A 216 -26.29 0.42 24.86
CA GLU A 216 -26.92 0.32 23.53
C GLU A 216 -26.70 1.60 22.72
N PRO A 217 -26.57 1.50 21.40
CA PRO A 217 -27.15 2.48 20.50
C PRO A 217 -28.49 1.97 19.99
N THR A 218 -29.56 2.53 20.55
CA THR A 218 -30.91 2.52 19.96
C THR A 218 -30.86 3.34 18.66
N LEU A 219 -30.77 2.69 17.50
CA LEU A 219 -31.04 3.36 16.22
C LEU A 219 -32.52 3.21 15.91
N GLY A 220 -33.26 4.27 16.22
CA GLY A 220 -34.67 4.40 15.92
C GLY A 220 -34.95 4.26 14.42
N ALA A 221 -35.97 3.47 14.14
CA ALA A 221 -36.78 3.58 12.95
C ALA A 221 -37.53 4.92 12.92
N ASP A 222 -38.05 5.25 11.74
CA ASP A 222 -39.02 6.30 11.43
C ASP A 222 -38.46 7.71 11.17
N GLY A 223 -38.12 7.91 9.90
CA GLY A 223 -37.95 9.21 9.28
C GLY A 223 -38.14 9.10 7.78
N ASP A 224 -39.41 9.12 7.34
CA ASP A 224 -39.85 9.29 5.96
C ASP A 224 -39.00 10.36 5.23
N VAL A 225 -38.08 9.90 4.37
CA VAL A 225 -37.44 10.75 3.38
C VAL A 225 -38.43 10.85 2.22
N VAL A 226 -39.19 11.93 2.23
CA VAL A 226 -39.92 12.45 1.07
C VAL A 226 -38.91 12.69 -0.05
N LEU A 227 -38.87 11.77 -1.01
CA LEU A 227 -38.22 11.94 -2.31
C LEU A 227 -38.96 13.06 -3.08
N PRO A 228 -38.30 14.16 -3.47
CA PRO A 228 -38.82 14.98 -4.54
C PRO A 228 -38.63 14.24 -5.88
N PRO A 229 -39.60 14.30 -6.81
CA PRO A 229 -39.46 13.73 -8.13
C PRO A 229 -38.54 14.59 -9.00
N SER A 230 -37.79 13.90 -9.85
CA SER A 230 -37.49 14.33 -11.22
C SER A 230 -36.76 15.67 -11.40
N SER A 231 -35.47 15.58 -11.72
CA SER A 231 -34.89 16.45 -12.75
C SER A 231 -33.91 15.64 -13.59
N ALA A 232 -34.41 15.19 -14.73
CA ALA A 232 -33.61 14.77 -15.85
C ALA A 232 -32.75 15.96 -16.32
N PHE A 233 -31.50 16.01 -15.90
CA PHE A 233 -30.49 16.83 -16.56
C PHE A 233 -29.72 15.95 -17.53
N GLY A 234 -30.08 16.09 -18.81
CA GLY A 234 -29.32 15.53 -19.91
C GLY A 234 -27.90 16.07 -19.89
N LEU A 235 -26.93 15.18 -19.70
CA LEU A 235 -25.55 15.45 -20.06
C LEU A 235 -25.45 15.44 -21.58
N ALA A 236 -25.61 16.63 -22.17
CA ALA A 236 -25.10 16.92 -23.49
C ALA A 236 -23.58 16.71 -23.46
N VAL A 237 -23.13 15.59 -24.01
CA VAL A 237 -21.72 15.34 -24.32
C VAL A 237 -21.33 16.33 -25.41
N ALA A 238 -20.81 17.49 -25.01
CA ALA A 238 -20.11 18.39 -25.92
C ALA A 238 -18.76 17.75 -26.28
N TYR A 239 -18.76 16.97 -27.37
CA TYR A 239 -17.53 16.61 -28.07
C TYR A 239 -16.88 17.92 -28.57
N ARG A 240 -15.90 18.43 -27.82
CA ARG A 240 -14.92 19.37 -28.37
C ARG A 240 -14.00 18.57 -29.29
N THR A 241 -14.33 18.58 -30.58
CA THR A 241 -13.38 18.34 -31.67
C THR A 241 -12.25 19.35 -31.54
N ILE A 242 -11.11 18.91 -30.99
CA ILE A 242 -9.84 19.64 -31.15
C ILE A 242 -9.42 19.40 -32.59
N ALA A 243 -9.82 20.33 -33.47
CA ALA A 243 -9.18 20.52 -34.75
C ALA A 243 -7.73 20.92 -34.48
N MET A 244 -6.81 19.96 -34.49
CA MET A 244 -5.39 20.26 -34.61
C MET A 244 -5.18 20.80 -36.03
N GLY A 245 -5.19 22.13 -36.11
CA GLY A 245 -4.84 22.88 -37.29
C GLY A 245 -3.45 22.51 -37.75
N THR A 246 -3.39 22.11 -39.01
CA THR A 246 -2.21 22.14 -39.86
C THR A 246 -1.64 23.56 -39.92
N ALA A 247 -0.71 23.88 -39.02
CA ALA A 247 0.31 24.91 -39.25
C ALA A 247 1.63 24.12 -39.41
N GLY A 248 2.13 23.90 -40.61
CA GLY A 248 2.55 25.01 -41.47
C GLY A 248 3.84 25.63 -40.91
N VAL A 249 4.84 24.81 -40.59
CA VAL A 249 6.21 25.28 -40.38
C VAL A 249 7.07 24.72 -41.51
N LEU A 250 6.92 25.41 -42.64
CA LEU A 250 7.82 25.40 -43.77
C LEU A 250 9.11 26.13 -43.32
N PHE A 251 9.99 25.47 -42.55
CA PHE A 251 11.35 25.96 -42.32
C PHE A 251 12.24 25.42 -43.43
N ALA A 252 12.13 26.07 -44.59
CA ALA A 252 13.11 25.99 -45.65
C ALA A 252 13.90 27.30 -45.67
N VAL A 253 15.22 27.15 -45.55
CA VAL A 253 16.27 28.09 -45.97
C VAL A 253 16.45 29.34 -45.11
N LEU A 254 17.53 29.38 -44.31
CA LEU A 254 18.67 30.28 -44.56
C LEU A 254 19.73 30.14 -43.45
N LEU A 255 20.99 30.01 -43.88
CA LEU A 255 22.26 30.31 -43.21
C LEU A 255 23.08 29.15 -42.63
N MET A 256 24.20 28.94 -43.34
CA MET A 256 25.47 28.28 -42.99
C MET A 256 25.60 26.78 -43.22
#